data_AF-A0AAD2QYP8-F1
#
_entry.id   AF-A0AAD2QYP8-F1
#
_cell.length_a   1.000
_cell.length_b   1.000
_cell.length_c   1.000
_cell.angle_alpha   90.00
_cell.angle_beta   90.00
_cell.angle_gamma   90.00
#
_symmetry.space_group_name_H-M   'P 1'
#
loop_
_entity.id
_entity.type
_entity.pdbx_description
1 polymer ?
#
loop_
_entity_poly.entity_id
_entity_poly.type
_entity_poly.pdbx_seq_one_letter_code
_entity_poly.pdbx_strand_id
1 'polypeptide(L)'
;HPFYEYQFLGIFEKSTLKCIFITREIVINNAKCIRIIDFLGNFTNNAYALFQDFLSQYDYEYIDLLCYINDFSKITNMGFIEKNKEIITNYFEPFIKENQEIYFAYKCNHKNYAFFKGDSDQDRINKL
;
A
#
# COMPACT_ATOMS: atom_id res chain seq x y z
N HIS A 1 10.57 16.84 -13.06
CA HIS A 1 9.61 16.12 -12.20
C HIS A 1 10.28 14.81 -11.81
N PRO A 2 10.42 14.50 -10.51
CA PRO A 2 10.84 13.17 -10.07
C PRO A 2 9.95 12.13 -10.75
N PHE A 3 10.58 11.13 -11.36
CA PHE A 3 9.90 9.92 -11.80
C PHE A 3 10.04 8.93 -10.66
N TYR A 4 8.92 8.45 -10.13
CA TYR A 4 8.96 7.37 -9.14
C TYR A 4 9.25 6.06 -9.86
N GLU A 5 10.13 5.26 -9.29
CA GLU A 5 10.33 3.87 -9.68
C GLU A 5 9.33 3.00 -8.91
N TYR A 6 8.53 2.27 -9.67
CA TYR A 6 7.56 1.33 -9.13
C TYR A 6 8.08 -0.10 -9.29
N GLN A 7 7.81 -0.92 -8.29
CA GLN A 7 8.09 -2.34 -8.28
C GLN A 7 6.77 -3.12 -8.36
N PHE A 8 6.83 -4.33 -8.90
CA PHE A 8 5.68 -5.23 -8.97
C PHE A 8 5.95 -6.45 -8.10
N LEU A 9 5.16 -6.63 -7.04
CA LEU A 9 5.23 -7.78 -6.15
C LEU A 9 4.09 -8.75 -6.46
N GLY A 10 4.41 -9.90 -7.05
CA GLY A 10 3.42 -10.93 -7.39
C GLY A 10 3.30 -12.02 -6.34
N ILE A 11 2.07 -12.38 -5.96
CA ILE A 11 1.80 -13.60 -5.17
C ILE A 11 1.40 -14.73 -6.12
N PHE A 12 2.09 -15.85 -6.02
CA PHE A 12 1.87 -17.04 -6.83
C PHE A 12 1.42 -18.22 -5.95
N GLU A 13 0.42 -18.96 -6.42
CA GLU A 13 0.01 -20.24 -5.85
C GLU A 13 0.11 -21.31 -6.95
N LYS A 14 0.90 -22.37 -6.73
CA LYS A 14 1.13 -23.44 -7.72
C LYS A 14 1.47 -22.87 -9.11
N SER A 15 2.40 -21.91 -9.15
CA SER A 15 2.84 -21.20 -10.36
C SER A 15 1.78 -20.33 -11.06
N THR A 16 0.58 -20.20 -10.49
CA THR A 16 -0.46 -19.31 -10.97
C THR A 16 -0.38 -17.97 -10.24
N LEU A 17 -0.24 -16.88 -10.98
CA LEU A 17 -0.29 -15.53 -10.43
C LEU A 17 -1.69 -15.24 -9.89
N LYS A 18 -1.81 -14.89 -8.60
CA LYS A 18 -3.07 -14.59 -7.93
C LYS A 18 -3.35 -13.10 -7.85
N CYS A 19 -2.32 -12.34 -7.50
CA CYS A 19 -2.40 -10.89 -7.44
C CYS A 19 -1.02 -10.26 -7.61
N ILE A 20 -1.03 -8.98 -7.96
CA ILE A 20 0.12 -8.11 -8.09
C ILE A 20 -0.13 -6.89 -7.19
N PHE A 21 0.85 -6.53 -6.38
CA PHE A 21 0.93 -5.21 -5.77
C PHE A 21 1.88 -4.34 -6.58
N ILE A 22 1.44 -3.12 -6.85
CA ILE A 22 2.29 -2.07 -7.38
C ILE A 22 2.83 -1.34 -6.16
N THR A 23 4.14 -1.40 -5.95
CA THR A 23 4.79 -0.85 -4.76
C THR A 23 5.78 0.25 -5.11
N ARG A 24 6.05 1.12 -4.13
CA ARG A 24 7.11 2.12 -4.19
C ARG A 24 7.97 2.03 -2.95
N GLU A 25 9.28 1.91 -3.14
CA GLU A 25 10.25 2.03 -2.06
C GLU A 25 10.36 3.49 -1.63
N ILE A 26 10.38 3.70 -0.32
CA ILE A 26 10.53 5.03 0.27
C ILE A 26 11.71 4.97 1.23
N VAL A 27 12.69 5.85 0.99
CA VAL A 27 13.90 5.95 1.79
C VAL A 27 13.94 7.32 2.46
N ILE A 28 13.96 7.35 3.78
CA ILE A 28 14.12 8.58 4.58
C ILE A 28 15.33 8.42 5.48
N ASN A 29 16.36 9.24 5.26
CA ASN A 29 17.66 9.10 5.92
C ASN A 29 18.23 7.67 5.71
N ASN A 30 18.37 6.89 6.78
CA ASN A 30 18.90 5.52 6.75
C ASN A 30 17.80 4.44 6.92
N ALA A 31 16.53 4.83 6.90
CA ALA A 31 15.39 3.94 7.08
C ALA A 31 14.62 3.76 5.77
N LYS A 32 14.07 2.56 5.57
CA LYS A 32 13.34 2.19 4.35
C LYS A 32 12.01 1.55 4.69
N CYS A 33 10.96 1.94 3.97
CA CYS A 33 9.68 1.23 3.95
C CYS A 33 9.21 1.01 2.51
N ILE A 34 8.24 0.12 2.35
CA ILE A 34 7.64 -0.19 1.06
C ILE A 34 6.15 0.12 1.12
N ARG A 35 5.67 0.96 0.19
CA ARG A 35 4.25 1.32 0.12
C ARG A 35 3.58 0.61 -1.04
N ILE A 36 2.42 0.01 -0.80
CA ILE A 36 1.53 -0.44 -1.86
C ILE A 36 0.73 0.75 -2.37
N ILE A 37 0.91 1.05 -3.65
CA ILE A 37 0.29 2.16 -4.36
C ILE A 37 -1.03 1.70 -4.98
N ASP A 38 -1.04 0.49 -5.55
CA ASP A 38 -2.20 -0.08 -6.20
C ASP A 38 -2.15 -1.63 -6.17
N PHE A 39 -3.28 -2.28 -6.44
CA PHE A 39 -3.49 -3.71 -6.31
C PHE A 39 -4.32 -4.27 -7.46
N LEU A 40 -3.83 -5.34 -8.08
CA LEU A 40 -4.52 -6.05 -9.15
C LEU A 40 -4.66 -7.54 -8.84
N GLY A 41 -5.85 -8.09 -9.00
CA GLY A 41 -6.13 -9.52 -8.88
C GLY A 41 -7.00 -9.88 -7.69
N ASN A 42 -6.87 -11.12 -7.22
CA ASN A 42 -7.71 -11.65 -6.16
C ASN A 42 -7.06 -11.47 -4.78
N PHE A 43 -7.85 -11.07 -3.79
CA PHE A 43 -7.42 -11.11 -2.40
C PHE A 43 -7.04 -12.55 -2.03
N THR A 44 -5.81 -12.73 -1.56
CA THR A 44 -5.30 -14.01 -1.09
C THR A 44 -5.42 -14.08 0.43
N ASN A 45 -5.43 -15.29 1.00
CA ASN A 45 -5.42 -15.41 2.46
C ASN A 45 -4.01 -15.67 2.98
N ASN A 46 -3.73 -15.17 4.17
CA ASN A 46 -2.55 -15.47 4.99
C ASN A 46 -1.20 -15.23 4.30
N ALA A 47 -1.06 -14.09 3.61
CA ALA A 47 0.22 -13.65 3.01
C ALA A 47 1.19 -13.02 4.04
N TYR A 48 0.81 -12.95 5.33
CA TYR A 48 1.64 -12.38 6.40
C TYR A 48 3.08 -12.88 6.38
N ALA A 49 3.29 -14.20 6.36
CA ALA A 49 4.64 -14.78 6.34
C ALA A 49 5.44 -14.36 5.11
N LEU A 50 4.79 -14.30 3.94
CA LEU A 50 5.43 -13.84 2.70
C LEU A 50 5.87 -12.38 2.80
N PHE A 51 5.04 -11.51 3.39
CA PHE A 51 5.41 -10.13 3.64
C PHE A 51 6.56 -10.02 4.63
N GLN A 52 6.55 -10.78 5.72
CA GLN A 52 7.65 -10.78 6.70
C GLN A 52 8.98 -11.21 6.08
N ASP A 53 8.97 -12.27 5.26
CA ASP A 53 10.16 -12.74 4.55
C ASP A 53 10.67 -11.67 3.58
N PHE A 54 9.76 -11.03 2.83
CA PHE A 54 10.10 -9.93 1.91
C PHE A 54 10.68 -8.72 2.65
N LEU A 55 10.07 -8.28 3.75
CA LEU A 55 10.57 -7.16 4.55
C LEU A 55 11.97 -7.44 5.10
N SER A 56 12.20 -8.65 5.62
CA SER A 56 13.49 -9.08 6.15
C SER A 56 14.57 -9.17 5.07
N GLN A 57 14.23 -9.71 3.89
CA GLN A 57 15.15 -9.85 2.77
C GLN A 57 15.70 -8.52 2.26
N TYR A 58 14.87 -7.47 2.24
CA TYR A 58 15.21 -6.16 1.67
C TYR A 58 15.45 -5.05 2.71
N ASP A 59 15.42 -5.41 4.00
CA ASP A 59 15.65 -4.51 5.13
C ASP A 59 14.66 -3.33 5.14
N TYR A 60 13.38 -3.67 5.04
CA TYR A 60 12.25 -2.73 5.18
C TYR A 60 11.68 -2.79 6.60
N GLU A 61 11.41 -1.61 7.19
CA GLU A 61 10.79 -1.53 8.51
C GLU A 61 9.33 -1.99 8.50
N TYR A 62 8.60 -1.67 7.44
CA TYR A 62 7.19 -2.05 7.28
C TYR A 62 6.75 -1.99 5.81
N ILE A 63 5.64 -2.67 5.54
CA ILE A 63 4.83 -2.52 4.33
C ILE A 63 3.49 -1.87 4.71
N ASP A 64 3.08 -0.85 3.98
CA ASP A 64 1.78 -0.19 4.20
C ASP A 64 0.90 -0.17 2.95
N LEU A 65 -0.41 -0.09 3.19
CA LEU A 65 -1.45 -0.03 2.18
C LEU A 65 -2.51 0.99 2.63
N LEU A 66 -2.54 2.15 1.99
CA LEU A 66 -3.67 3.05 2.10
C LEU A 66 -4.76 2.59 1.13
N CYS A 67 -5.89 2.13 1.68
CA CYS A 67 -7.02 1.73 0.87
C CYS A 67 -8.37 1.97 1.55
N TYR A 68 -9.42 2.00 0.71
CA TYR A 68 -10.80 1.76 1.10
C TYR A 68 -11.33 0.60 0.26
N ILE A 69 -11.90 -0.40 0.92
CA ILE A 69 -12.70 -1.43 0.25
C ILE A 69 -13.95 -1.72 1.08
N ASN A 70 -15.01 -2.20 0.44
CA ASN A 70 -16.26 -2.50 1.15
C ASN A 70 -16.12 -3.56 2.26
N ASP A 71 -15.23 -4.53 2.06
CA ASP A 71 -15.06 -5.68 2.95
C ASP A 71 -13.60 -5.74 3.42
N PHE A 72 -13.31 -4.96 4.46
CA PHE A 72 -11.97 -4.89 5.06
C PHE A 72 -11.46 -6.23 5.60
N SER A 73 -12.33 -7.22 5.82
CA SER A 73 -11.90 -8.56 6.23
C SER A 73 -10.96 -9.18 5.20
N LYS A 74 -11.06 -8.81 3.91
CA LYS A 74 -10.14 -9.26 2.87
C LYS A 74 -8.71 -8.73 3.07
N ILE A 75 -8.56 -7.48 3.53
CA ILE A 75 -7.26 -6.88 3.85
C ILE A 75 -6.67 -7.54 5.09
N THR A 76 -7.47 -7.72 6.14
CA THR A 76 -6.99 -8.36 7.37
C THR A 76 -6.66 -9.85 7.15
N ASN A 77 -7.45 -10.56 6.35
CA ASN A 77 -7.20 -11.96 6.01
C ASN A 77 -5.94 -12.14 5.16
N MET A 78 -5.52 -11.13 4.39
CA MET A 78 -4.22 -11.14 3.72
C MET A 78 -3.04 -11.08 4.70
N GLY A 79 -3.25 -10.58 5.92
CA GLY A 79 -2.20 -10.43 6.93
C GLY A 79 -1.87 -8.99 7.28
N PHE A 80 -2.60 -8.00 6.75
CA PHE A 80 -2.48 -6.62 7.20
C PHE A 80 -3.23 -6.39 8.51
N ILE A 81 -2.78 -5.40 9.27
CA ILE A 81 -3.43 -4.95 10.49
C ILE A 81 -3.78 -3.47 10.29
N GLU A 82 -4.98 -3.07 10.71
CA GLU A 82 -5.36 -1.66 10.71
C GLU A 82 -4.45 -0.87 11.65
N LYS A 83 -3.91 0.26 11.16
CA LYS A 83 -3.04 1.11 11.97
C LYS A 83 -3.77 1.59 13.23
N ASN A 84 -3.09 1.64 14.36
CA ASN A 84 -3.63 2.16 15.61
C ASN A 84 -2.89 3.43 16.03
N LYS A 85 -1.81 3.27 16.80
CA LYS A 85 -1.01 4.38 17.34
C LYS A 85 0.21 4.72 16.47
N GLU A 86 0.48 3.88 15.49
CA GLU A 86 1.60 4.00 14.57
C GLU A 86 1.40 5.23 13.66
N ILE A 87 2.51 5.89 13.32
CA ILE A 87 2.52 7.00 12.36
C ILE A 87 2.89 6.44 10.99
N ILE A 88 1.91 6.39 10.09
CA ILE A 88 2.11 6.00 8.68
C ILE A 88 1.79 7.23 7.83
N THR A 89 2.81 8.05 7.57
CA THR A 89 2.64 9.35 6.89
C THR A 89 2.36 9.20 5.40
N ASN A 90 1.61 10.15 4.84
CA ASN A 90 1.46 10.32 3.39
C ASN A 90 2.42 11.35 2.78
N TYR A 91 3.21 12.04 3.61
CA TYR A 91 4.09 13.12 3.18
C TYR A 91 5.53 12.71 3.43
N PHE A 92 6.20 12.29 2.37
CA PHE A 92 7.63 11.98 2.35
C PHE A 92 8.47 13.08 1.69
N GLU A 93 7.82 14.01 0.99
CA GLU A 93 8.47 15.08 0.23
C GLU A 93 7.67 16.40 0.40
N PRO A 94 7.91 17.21 1.45
CA PRO A 94 8.85 16.94 2.54
C PRO A 94 8.33 15.86 3.50
N PHE A 95 9.25 15.25 4.23
CA PHE A 95 8.90 14.27 5.25
C PHE A 95 8.20 14.95 6.44
N ILE A 96 6.93 14.61 6.67
CA ILE A 96 6.16 15.08 7.81
C ILE A 96 5.71 13.86 8.61
N LYS A 97 6.19 13.72 9.86
CA LYS A 97 5.90 12.58 10.72
C LYS A 97 4.57 12.75 11.46
N GLU A 98 3.47 12.69 10.72
CA GLU A 98 2.12 12.76 11.28
C GLU A 98 1.14 11.88 10.48
N ASN A 99 0.02 11.51 11.10
CA ASN A 99 -1.08 10.83 10.42
C ASN A 99 -2.03 11.88 9.81
N GLN A 100 -2.44 11.68 8.56
CA GLN A 100 -3.44 12.53 7.90
C GLN A 100 -4.68 11.73 7.53
N GLU A 101 -5.84 12.37 7.68
CA GLU A 101 -7.10 11.83 7.16
C GLU A 101 -7.19 12.13 5.66
N ILE A 102 -7.51 11.09 4.89
CA ILE A 102 -7.69 11.20 3.45
C ILE A 102 -9.16 10.97 3.15
N TYR A 103 -9.78 12.01 2.59
CA TYR A 103 -11.16 11.98 2.16
C TYR A 103 -11.22 11.67 0.67
N PHE A 104 -12.20 10.85 0.27
CA PHE A 104 -12.52 10.59 -1.12
C PHE A 104 -14.02 10.73 -1.33
N ALA A 105 -14.40 11.09 -2.55
CA ALA A 105 -15.80 11.16 -2.97
C ALA A 105 -15.93 10.45 -4.30
N TYR A 106 -17.00 9.68 -4.46
CA TYR A 106 -17.31 9.01 -5.71
C TYR A 106 -18.81 9.11 -5.98
N LYS A 107 -19.15 9.21 -7.26
CA LYS A 107 -20.55 9.20 -7.72
C LYS A 107 -20.77 7.95 -8.54
N CYS A 108 -21.42 6.95 -7.95
CA CYS A 108 -21.82 5.76 -8.68
C CYS A 108 -23.10 5.12 -8.13
N ASN A 109 -23.84 4.46 -9.03
CA ASN A 109 -25.01 3.64 -8.71
C ASN A 109 -24.63 2.26 -8.15
N HIS A 110 -23.45 1.75 -8.47
CA HIS A 110 -22.92 0.51 -7.90
C HIS A 110 -22.16 0.84 -6.61
N LYS A 111 -22.11 -0.10 -5.66
CA LYS A 111 -21.43 0.12 -4.37
C LYS A 111 -20.12 -0.62 -4.23
N ASN A 112 -19.73 -1.47 -5.18
CA ASN A 112 -18.55 -2.33 -5.05
C ASN A 112 -17.30 -1.64 -5.61
N TYR A 113 -16.73 -0.72 -4.84
CA TYR A 113 -15.54 0.03 -5.21
C TYR A 113 -14.40 -0.22 -4.24
N ALA A 114 -13.19 -0.18 -4.78
CA ALA A 114 -11.95 -0.14 -4.03
C ALA A 114 -11.24 1.17 -4.40
N PHE A 115 -10.67 1.84 -3.41
CA PHE A 115 -9.78 2.98 -3.61
C PHE A 115 -8.41 2.64 -3.01
N PHE A 116 -7.35 2.96 -3.74
CA PHE A 116 -5.96 2.81 -3.33
C PHE A 116 -5.23 4.15 -3.44
N LYS A 117 -3.99 4.22 -2.94
CA LYS A 117 -3.18 5.44 -2.97
C LYS A 117 -2.96 5.98 -4.40
N GLY A 118 -2.86 5.07 -5.38
CA GLY A 118 -2.70 5.39 -6.79
C GLY A 118 -3.93 6.04 -7.42
N ASP A 119 -5.11 5.93 -6.79
CA ASP A 119 -6.33 6.55 -7.31
C ASP A 119 -6.30 8.07 -7.12
N SER A 120 -6.70 8.78 -8.17
CA SER A 120 -6.92 10.24 -8.17
C SER A 120 -5.72 11.09 -7.75
N ASP A 121 -4.66 11.15 -8.56
CA ASP A 121 -3.50 12.08 -8.42
C ASP A 121 -2.83 12.15 -7.03
N GLN A 122 -3.22 11.31 -6.08
CA GLN A 122 -2.76 11.42 -4.70
C GLN A 122 -1.32 10.95 -4.56
N ASP A 123 -0.84 10.07 -5.44
CA ASP A 123 0.56 9.60 -5.42
C ASP A 123 1.54 10.60 -6.05
N ARG A 124 1.10 11.82 -6.39
CA ARG A 124 1.99 12.88 -6.84
C ARG A 124 2.73 13.53 -5.67
N ILE A 125 3.88 14.11 -5.98
CA ILE A 125 4.68 14.90 -5.05
C ILE A 125 3.82 16.05 -4.51
N ASN A 126 3.69 16.11 -3.19
CA ASN A 126 3.07 17.22 -2.51
C ASN A 126 4.06 18.40 -2.49
N LYS A 127 4.04 19.25 -3.52
CA LYS A 127 4.74 20.54 -3.43
C LYS A 127 3.95 21.42 -2.45
N LEU A 128 4.53 21.67 -1.27
CA LEU A 128 4.11 22.79 -0.42
C LEU A 128 4.25 24.12 -1.16
#